data_AF-A0A849F4F6-F1
#
_entry.id   AF-A0A849F4F6-F1
#
_cell.length_a   1.000
_cell.length_b   1.000
_cell.length_c   1.000
_cell.angle_alpha   90.00
_cell.angle_beta   90.00
_cell.angle_gamma   90.00
#
_symmetry.space_group_name_H-M   'P 1'
#
loop_
_entity.id
_entity.type
_entity.pdbx_description
1 polymer ?
#
loop_
_entity_poly.entity_id
_entity_poly.type
_entity_poly.pdbx_seq_one_letter_code
_entity_poly.pdbx_strand_id
1 'polypeptide(L)'
;MFFSRYKTRQYAAFLFLGACILLTLTIRMVSEGALEMLMPWVSLLLLIELAIDLVWLFQAANWWISPDRQKIKKTLNLAAAAIILHAIRVLV
;
A
#
# COMPACT_ATOMS: atom_id res chain seq x y z
N MET A 1 -16.87 18.58 7.01
CA MET A 1 -17.20 17.83 5.78
C MET A 1 -17.73 16.44 6.14
N PHE A 2 -19.04 16.25 6.13
CA PHE A 2 -19.69 14.95 6.37
C PHE A 2 -19.71 14.17 5.05
N PHE A 3 -18.71 13.33 4.80
CA PHE A 3 -18.84 12.34 3.73
C PHE A 3 -19.90 11.31 4.15
N SER A 4 -20.93 11.13 3.31
CA SER A 4 -21.90 10.04 3.43
C SER A 4 -21.15 8.71 3.64
N ARG A 5 -21.54 7.92 4.65
CA ARG A 5 -20.89 6.64 5.00
C ARG A 5 -20.69 5.72 3.79
N TYR A 6 -21.58 5.81 2.79
CA TYR A 6 -21.50 5.06 1.53
C TYR A 6 -20.30 5.48 0.67
N LYS A 7 -20.05 6.79 0.51
CA LYS A 7 -18.90 7.29 -0.24
C LYS A 7 -17.60 6.90 0.44
N THR A 8 -17.56 6.94 1.77
CA THR A 8 -16.39 6.56 2.57
C THR A 8 -15.99 5.09 2.37
N ARG A 9 -16.98 4.18 2.27
CA ARG A 9 -16.74 2.77 1.98
C ARG A 9 -16.20 2.53 0.56
N GLN A 10 -16.71 3.25 -0.43
CA GLN A 10 -16.20 3.15 -1.81
C GLN A 10 -14.73 3.60 -1.90
N TYR A 11 -14.35 4.69 -1.22
CA TYR A 11 -12.94 5.10 -1.18
C TYR A 11 -12.03 4.09 -0.48
N ALA A 12 -12.49 3.51 0.64
CA ALA A 12 -11.76 2.43 1.31
C ALA A 12 -11.59 1.22 0.37
N ALA A 13 -12.60 0.94 -0.47
CA ALA A 13 -12.52 -0.13 -1.46
C ALA A 13 -11.49 0.10 -2.55
N PHE A 14 -11.45 1.31 -3.10
CA PHE A 14 -10.43 1.69 -4.09
C PHE A 14 -9.03 1.63 -3.51
N LEU A 15 -8.83 2.08 -2.27
CA LEU A 15 -7.53 1.99 -1.60
C LEU A 15 -7.13 0.55 -1.31
N PHE A 16 -8.07 -0.29 -0.91
CA PHE A 16 -7.82 -1.73 -0.71
C PHE A 16 -7.41 -2.41 -2.02
N LEU A 17 -8.14 -2.15 -3.12
CA LEU A 17 -7.78 -2.65 -4.45
C LEU A 17 -6.40 -2.17 -4.90
N GLY A 18 -6.09 -0.88 -4.70
CA GLY A 18 -4.77 -0.32 -5.01
C GLY A 18 -3.65 -1.01 -4.25
N ALA A 19 -3.83 -1.22 -2.94
CA ALA A 19 -2.89 -1.96 -2.10
C ALA A 19 -2.72 -3.42 -2.57
N CYS A 20 -3.81 -4.09 -2.95
CA CYS A 20 -3.74 -5.45 -3.51
C CYS A 20 -2.93 -5.53 -4.80
N ILE A 21 -3.11 -4.56 -5.71
CA ILE A 21 -2.39 -4.52 -6.99
C ILE A 21 -0.89 -4.33 -6.74
N LEU A 22 -0.53 -3.33 -5.92
CA LEU A 22 0.87 -3.04 -5.59
C LEU A 22 1.53 -4.23 -4.88
N LEU A 23 0.85 -4.82 -3.89
CA LEU A 23 1.33 -6.00 -3.19
C LEU A 23 1.57 -7.17 -4.16
N THR A 24 0.67 -7.41 -5.11
CA THR A 24 0.80 -8.49 -6.09
C THR A 24 2.03 -8.28 -6.99
N LEU A 25 2.26 -7.04 -7.43
CA LEU A 25 3.44 -6.70 -8.23
C LEU A 25 4.74 -6.89 -7.43
N THR A 26 4.77 -6.45 -6.18
CA THR A 26 5.93 -6.61 -5.29
C THR A 26 6.21 -8.09 -5.00
N ILE A 27 5.18 -8.89 -4.71
CA ILE A 27 5.31 -10.35 -4.54
C ILE A 27 5.83 -11.01 -5.82
N ARG A 28 5.31 -10.60 -6.98
CA ARG A 28 5.76 -11.15 -8.27
C ARG A 28 7.25 -10.90 -8.49
N MET A 29 7.72 -9.67 -8.25
CA MET A 29 9.16 -9.36 -8.36
C MET A 29 10.01 -10.21 -7.42
N VAL A 30 9.57 -10.36 -6.16
CA VAL A 30 10.26 -11.25 -5.20
C VAL A 30 10.31 -12.69 -5.73
N SER A 31 9.20 -13.20 -6.28
CA SER A 31 9.12 -14.57 -6.83
C SER A 31 9.94 -14.79 -8.10
N GLU A 32 10.15 -13.73 -8.90
CA GLU A 32 11.00 -13.74 -10.10
C GLU A 32 12.50 -13.62 -9.75
N GLY A 33 12.86 -13.62 -8.45
CA GLY A 33 14.25 -13.60 -8.00
C GLY A 33 14.87 -12.21 -7.93
N ALA A 34 14.05 -11.14 -7.92
CA ALA A 34 14.56 -9.77 -7.89
C ALA A 34 15.50 -9.49 -6.69
N LEU A 35 15.31 -10.18 -5.56
CA LEU A 35 16.18 -10.03 -4.39
C LEU A 35 17.64 -10.44 -4.64
N GLU A 36 17.87 -11.39 -5.55
CA GLU A 36 19.20 -11.91 -5.92
C GLU A 36 19.83 -11.11 -7.07
N MET A 37 19.00 -10.50 -7.92
CA MET A 37 19.44 -9.71 -9.08
C MET A 37 19.69 -8.24 -8.76
N LEU A 38 18.95 -7.67 -7.80
CA LEU A 38 19.02 -6.25 -7.46
C LEU A 38 20.20 -5.94 -6.52
N MET A 39 20.69 -4.70 -6.57
CA MET A 39 21.67 -4.24 -5.59
C MET A 39 21.10 -4.36 -4.17
N PRO A 40 21.91 -4.71 -3.14
CA PRO A 40 21.42 -4.98 -1.79
C PRO A 40 20.54 -3.88 -1.19
N TRP A 41 20.83 -2.61 -1.51
CA TRP A 41 20.03 -1.47 -1.04
C TRP A 41 18.65 -1.38 -1.73
N VAL A 42 18.54 -1.80 -2.99
CA VAL A 42 17.25 -1.88 -3.72
C VAL A 42 16.43 -3.06 -3.22
N SER A 43 17.07 -4.20 -2.91
CA SER A 43 16.41 -5.33 -2.25
C SER A 43 15.85 -4.94 -0.88
N LEU A 44 16.56 -4.10 -0.13
CA LEU A 44 16.08 -3.56 1.15
C LEU A 44 14.88 -2.61 0.94
N LEU A 45 14.90 -1.76 -0.08
CA LEU A 45 13.75 -0.93 -0.46
C LEU A 45 12.53 -1.79 -0.82
N LEU A 46 12.71 -2.88 -1.57
CA LEU A 46 11.65 -3.82 -1.93
C LEU A 46 11.00 -4.47 -0.70
N LEU A 47 11.79 -4.83 0.31
CA LEU A 47 11.29 -5.38 1.56
C LEU A 47 10.53 -4.34 2.39
N ILE A 48 11.01 -3.09 2.43
CA ILE A 48 10.30 -1.98 3.08
C ILE A 48 8.97 -1.72 2.38
N GLU A 49 8.95 -1.74 1.04
CA GLU A 49 7.74 -1.57 0.24
C GLU A 49 6.72 -2.64 0.57
N LEU A 50 7.13 -3.91 0.57
CA LEU A 50 6.27 -5.03 0.93
C LEU A 50 5.68 -4.87 2.34
N ALA A 51 6.48 -4.43 3.30
CA ALA A 51 6.01 -4.18 4.67
C ALA A 51 4.97 -3.04 4.72
N ILE A 52 5.21 -1.94 4.01
CA ILE A 52 4.29 -0.80 3.95
C ILE A 52 2.98 -1.20 3.26
N ASP A 53 3.04 -1.95 2.16
CA ASP A 53 1.88 -2.45 1.43
C ASP A 53 1.00 -3.34 2.32
N LEU A 54 1.60 -4.22 3.12
CA LEU A 54 0.88 -5.06 4.08
C LEU A 54 0.18 -4.23 5.17
N VAL A 55 0.88 -3.25 5.75
CA VAL A 55 0.29 -2.35 6.76
C VAL A 55 -0.84 -1.52 6.16
N TRP A 56 -0.65 -1.01 4.94
CA TRP A 56 -1.69 -0.25 4.24
C TRP A 56 -2.91 -1.12 3.95
N LEU A 57 -2.73 -2.34 3.46
CA LEU A 57 -3.82 -3.29 3.21
C LEU A 57 -4.61 -3.59 4.48
N PHE A 58 -3.92 -3.85 5.60
CA PHE A 58 -4.56 -4.09 6.89
C PHE A 58 -5.36 -2.87 7.37
N GLN A 59 -4.81 -1.66 7.23
CA GLN A 59 -5.47 -0.42 7.64
C GLN A 59 -6.66 -0.09 6.74
N ALA A 60 -6.56 -0.34 5.43
CA ALA A 60 -7.66 -0.18 4.48
C ALA A 60 -8.81 -1.16 4.79
N ALA A 61 -8.49 -2.42 5.10
CA ALA A 61 -9.48 -3.42 5.52
C ALA A 61 -10.16 -3.02 6.86
N ASN A 62 -9.37 -2.60 7.85
CA ASN A 62 -9.89 -2.12 9.13
C ASN A 62 -10.78 -0.88 8.95
N TRP A 63 -10.41 0.03 8.05
CA TRP A 63 -11.21 1.20 7.72
C TRP A 63 -12.52 0.84 7.02
N TRP A 64 -12.51 -0.16 6.13
CA TRP A 64 -13.72 -0.69 5.50
C TRP A 64 -14.75 -1.17 6.54
N ILE A 65 -14.28 -1.90 7.55
CA ILE A 65 -15.11 -2.45 8.63
C ILE A 65 -15.56 -1.34 9.59
N SER A 66 -14.66 -0.44 9.98
CA SER A 66 -14.86 0.58 11.00
C SER A 66 -14.45 1.97 10.49
N PRO A 67 -15.40 2.77 9.96
CA PRO A 67 -15.13 4.10 9.45
C PRO A 67 -14.91 5.12 10.57
N ASP A 68 -13.67 5.18 11.07
CA ASP A 68 -13.19 6.21 12.00
C ASP A 68 -12.31 7.24 11.27
N ARG A 69 -12.55 8.53 11.50
CA ARG A 69 -11.81 9.64 10.90
C ARG A 69 -10.30 9.58 11.17
N GLN A 70 -9.87 9.10 12.35
CA GLN A 70 -8.44 8.98 12.62
C GLN A 70 -7.78 7.92 11.73
N LYS A 71 -8.51 6.84 11.43
CA LYS A 71 -8.04 5.76 10.54
C LYS A 71 -7.95 6.20 9.08
N ILE A 72 -8.82 7.12 8.64
CA ILE A 72 -8.77 7.72 7.29
C ILE A 72 -7.41 8.38 7.04
N LYS A 73 -6.99 9.28 7.94
CA LYS A 73 -5.75 10.03 7.79
C LYS A 73 -4.53 9.11 7.79
N LYS A 74 -4.51 8.11 8.68
CA LYS A 74 -3.44 7.10 8.72
C LYS A 74 -3.37 6.29 7.43
N THR A 75 -4.51 5.81 6.93
CA THR A 75 -4.57 5.01 5.70
C THR A 75 -4.15 5.82 4.48
N LEU A 76 -4.55 7.10 4.38
CA LEU A 76 -4.13 7.99 3.29
C LEU A 76 -2.64 8.29 3.33
N ASN A 77 -2.07 8.54 4.52
CA ASN A 77 -0.64 8.77 4.66
C ASN A 77 0.18 7.53 4.28
N LEU A 78 -0.30 6.33 4.66
CA LEU A 78 0.33 5.06 4.27
C LEU A 78 0.22 4.82 2.77
N ALA A 79 -0.95 5.07 2.17
CA ALA A 79 -1.13 4.99 0.73
C ALA A 79 -0.17 5.92 -0.02
N ALA A 80 -0.03 7.17 0.43
CA ALA A 80 0.90 8.13 -0.16
C ALA A 80 2.36 7.64 -0.03
N ALA A 81 2.75 7.13 1.14
CA ALA A 81 4.09 6.59 1.36
C ALA A 81 4.37 5.38 0.45
N ALA A 82 3.43 4.45 0.33
CA ALA A 82 3.53 3.28 -0.55
C ALA A 82 3.71 3.71 -2.01
N ILE A 83 2.88 4.63 -2.50
CA ILE A 83 2.95 5.13 -3.87
C ILE A 83 4.27 5.83 -4.16
N ILE A 84 4.75 6.68 -3.24
CA ILE A 84 6.03 7.37 -3.39
C ILE A 84 7.18 6.36 -3.41
N LEU A 85 7.19 5.39 -2.49
CA LEU A 85 8.23 4.38 -2.43
C LEU A 85 8.25 3.50 -3.68
N HIS A 86 7.07 3.07 -4.14
CA HIS A 86 6.90 2.33 -5.39
C HIS A 86 7.43 3.13 -6.59
N ALA A 87 7.09 4.42 -6.68
CA ALA A 87 7.56 5.29 -7.75
C ALA A 87 9.09 5.47 -7.73
N ILE A 88 9.68 5.66 -6.54
CA ILE A 88 11.14 5.73 -6.35
C ILE A 88 11.78 4.42 -6.82
N ARG A 89 11.23 3.27 -6.45
CA ARG A 89 11.76 1.97 -6.89
C ARG A 89 11.66 1.80 -8.41
N VAL A 90 10.55 2.19 -9.03
CA VAL A 90 10.38 2.10 -10.50
C VAL A 90 11.35 3.02 -11.26
N LEU A 91 11.83 4.10 -10.63
CA LEU A 91 12.83 5.01 -11.18
C LEU A 91 14.27 4.49 -11.10
N VAL A 92 14.53 3.52 -10.21
CA VAL A 92 15.84 2.91 -9.99
C VAL A 92 15.98 1.67 -10.86
#